data_AF-A0A0N4VY34-F1
#
_entry.id   AF-A0A0N4VY34-F1
#
_cell.length_a   1.000
_cell.length_b   1.000
_cell.length_c   1.000
_cell.angle_alpha   90.00
_cell.angle_beta   90.00
_cell.angle_gamma   90.00
#
_symmetry.space_group_name_H-M   'P 1'
#
loop_
_entity.id
_entity.type
_entity.pdbx_description
1 polymer ?
#
loop_
_entity_poly.entity_id
_entity_poly.type
_entity_poly.pdbx_seq_one_letter_code
_entity_poly.pdbx_strand_id
1 'polypeptide(L)'
;MDSQIRRGYAARRGHCTVGPEQDRFFYNPICDFSDVAPNGELSQSIRGDIAMAVDWAEQVPSFHLLSPTLRRHLLHRFCLMFVTIEHGLFTAQMPAHDNVWFLSDRTCLVRHVEAIPEEIKLHLTPKTTKAQELLYPLTSLLIDEIAQPLRKLRPTPEEIAALKVLMLMSRLPFLRTRVKSITITENAREHFDQLMT
;
A
#
# COMPACT_ATOMS: atom_id res chain seq x y z
N MET A 1 7.81 2.94 -13.44
CA MET A 1 6.39 3.29 -13.23
C MET A 1 6.16 3.67 -11.77
N ASP A 2 6.15 2.68 -10.88
CA ASP A 2 5.76 2.80 -9.48
C ASP A 2 6.66 3.78 -8.67
N SER A 3 8.00 3.69 -8.85
CA SER A 3 8.96 4.62 -8.25
C SER A 3 8.89 6.07 -8.78
N GLN A 4 8.49 6.27 -10.03
CA GLN A 4 8.39 7.62 -10.62
C GLN A 4 7.17 8.38 -10.10
N ILE A 5 6.04 7.67 -9.94
CA ILE A 5 4.80 8.25 -9.38
C ILE A 5 5.03 8.67 -7.93
N ARG A 6 5.66 7.79 -7.13
CA ARG A 6 5.98 8.07 -5.73
C ARG A 6 6.94 9.25 -5.57
N ARG A 7 7.97 9.35 -6.42
CA ARG A 7 8.86 10.53 -6.47
C ARG A 7 8.13 11.82 -6.83
N GLY A 8 7.29 11.78 -7.86
CA GLY A 8 6.47 12.93 -8.25
C GLY A 8 5.52 13.36 -7.14
N TYR A 9 4.94 12.40 -6.42
CA TYR A 9 4.07 12.66 -5.29
C TYR A 9 4.80 13.25 -4.08
N ALA A 10 5.96 12.69 -3.70
CA ALA A 10 6.81 13.19 -2.62
C ALA A 10 7.27 14.64 -2.89
N ALA A 11 7.67 14.94 -4.13
CA ALA A 11 8.04 16.28 -4.58
C ALA A 11 6.90 17.30 -4.37
N ARG A 12 5.67 16.93 -4.73
CA ARG A 12 4.47 17.78 -4.56
C ARG A 12 4.14 18.05 -3.09
N ARG A 13 4.51 17.15 -2.18
CA ARG A 13 4.30 17.27 -0.72
C ARG A 13 5.43 18.04 -0.01
N GLY A 14 6.46 18.48 -0.73
CA GLY A 14 7.60 19.20 -0.15
C GLY A 14 8.58 18.28 0.59
N HIS A 15 8.50 16.96 0.42
CA HIS A 15 9.56 16.06 0.85
C HIS A 15 10.75 16.22 -0.10
N CYS A 16 11.94 16.55 0.42
CA CYS A 16 13.15 16.80 -0.37
C CYS A 16 13.39 15.69 -1.39
N THR A 17 13.32 16.00 -2.69
CA THR A 17 13.70 15.07 -3.76
C THR A 17 15.21 15.00 -3.86
N VAL A 18 15.84 13.96 -3.28
CA VAL A 18 17.28 13.79 -3.40
C VAL A 18 17.62 12.32 -3.66
N GLY A 19 17.98 12.05 -4.92
CA GLY A 19 18.79 10.90 -5.32
C GLY A 19 18.11 9.52 -5.42
N PRO A 20 18.83 8.55 -6.02
CA PRO A 20 18.40 7.15 -6.18
C PRO A 20 18.19 6.39 -4.85
N GLU A 21 18.63 6.95 -3.72
CA GLU A 21 18.41 6.35 -2.40
C GLU A 21 16.94 6.42 -1.94
N GLN A 22 16.13 7.34 -2.49
CA GLN A 22 14.69 7.38 -2.21
C GLN A 22 13.85 6.29 -2.86
N ASP A 23 14.34 5.66 -3.93
CA ASP A 23 13.69 4.47 -4.46
C ASP A 23 13.84 3.28 -3.49
N ARG A 24 14.92 3.24 -2.68
CA ARG A 24 15.00 2.34 -1.53
C ARG A 24 13.89 2.67 -0.56
N PHE A 25 13.74 3.93 -0.16
CA PHE A 25 12.79 4.35 0.87
C PHE A 25 11.30 3.96 0.68
N PHE A 26 10.85 3.61 -0.52
CA PHE A 26 9.46 3.18 -0.80
C PHE A 26 9.27 1.67 -1.03
N TYR A 27 10.25 0.97 -1.60
CA TYR A 27 10.18 -0.48 -1.87
C TYR A 27 11.15 -1.31 -1.01
N ASN A 28 12.04 -0.64 -0.31
CA ASN A 28 13.06 -1.17 0.58
C ASN A 28 13.39 -0.09 1.64
N PRO A 29 12.39 0.32 2.46
CA PRO A 29 12.58 1.35 3.47
C PRO A 29 13.79 1.02 4.33
N ILE A 30 14.44 2.04 4.92
CA ILE A 30 15.37 1.74 6.01
C ILE A 30 14.56 1.00 7.06
N CYS A 31 14.96 -0.25 7.32
CA CYS A 31 14.23 -1.16 8.20
C CYS A 31 14.53 -0.84 9.66
N ASP A 32 14.20 0.37 10.10
CA ASP A 32 14.25 0.79 11.49
C ASP A 32 13.04 1.70 11.82
N PHE A 33 12.94 2.15 13.06
CA PHE A 33 11.86 3.05 13.49
C PHE A 33 12.25 4.53 13.38
N SER A 34 13.40 4.84 12.77
CA SER A 34 13.86 6.22 12.63
C SER A 34 12.98 6.97 11.63
N ASP A 35 12.74 8.26 11.88
CA ASP A 35 11.91 9.13 11.04
C ASP A 35 10.45 8.67 10.82
N VAL A 36 9.93 7.78 11.67
CA VAL A 36 8.53 7.35 11.66
C VAL A 36 7.73 8.07 12.74
N ALA A 37 6.74 8.87 12.34
CA ALA A 37 5.85 9.57 13.26
C ALA A 37 4.44 8.95 13.28
N PRO A 38 3.71 8.99 14.42
CA PRO A 38 2.30 8.65 14.47
C PRO A 38 1.49 9.52 13.51
N ASN A 39 0.62 8.90 12.75
CA ASN A 39 -0.24 9.60 11.80
C ASN A 39 -1.32 10.41 12.53
N GLY A 40 -1.29 11.72 12.37
CA GLY A 40 -2.27 12.63 12.96
C GLY A 40 -3.50 12.91 12.08
N GLU A 41 -3.44 12.63 10.78
CA GLU A 41 -4.47 12.96 9.80
C GLU A 41 -4.59 11.87 8.70
N LEU A 42 -5.11 10.69 9.06
CA LEU A 42 -5.16 9.54 8.15
C LEU A 42 -5.91 9.86 6.85
N SER A 43 -6.92 10.72 6.93
CA SER A 43 -7.66 11.17 5.75
C SER A 43 -6.77 11.87 4.71
N GLN A 44 -5.73 12.58 5.13
CA GLN A 44 -4.79 13.25 4.25
C GLN A 44 -3.84 12.24 3.60
N SER A 45 -3.42 11.21 4.33
CA SER A 45 -2.62 10.09 3.80
C SER A 45 -3.42 9.32 2.74
N ILE A 46 -4.62 8.85 3.09
CA ILE A 46 -5.50 8.11 2.18
C ILE A 46 -5.82 8.92 0.91
N ARG A 47 -6.12 10.23 1.02
CA ARG A 47 -6.32 11.08 -0.17
C ARG A 47 -5.10 11.09 -1.08
N GLY A 48 -3.92 11.09 -0.47
CA GLY A 48 -2.65 10.97 -1.15
C GLY A 48 -2.49 9.68 -1.92
N ASP A 49 -2.72 8.56 -1.25
CA ASP A 49 -2.63 7.23 -1.83
C ASP A 49 -3.68 7.00 -2.93
N ILE A 50 -4.89 7.58 -2.79
CA ILE A 50 -5.91 7.56 -3.85
C ILE A 50 -5.43 8.34 -5.07
N ALA A 51 -4.84 9.53 -4.89
CA ALA A 51 -4.29 10.29 -6.01
C ALA A 51 -3.16 9.51 -6.70
N MET A 52 -2.32 8.84 -5.91
CA MET A 52 -1.27 7.95 -6.40
C MET A 52 -1.84 6.78 -7.20
N ALA A 53 -2.93 6.16 -6.73
CA ALA A 53 -3.60 5.06 -7.42
C ALA A 53 -4.13 5.48 -8.80
N VAL A 54 -4.66 6.70 -8.90
CA VAL A 54 -5.15 7.27 -10.18
C VAL A 54 -3.97 7.53 -11.12
N ASP A 55 -2.93 8.22 -10.65
CA ASP A 55 -1.70 8.47 -11.42
C ASP A 55 -1.07 7.15 -11.90
N TRP A 56 -1.14 6.11 -11.08
CA TRP A 56 -0.64 4.78 -11.38
C TRP A 56 -1.44 4.06 -12.45
N ALA A 57 -2.76 4.05 -12.33
CA ALA A 57 -3.63 3.36 -13.27
C ALA A 57 -3.50 3.94 -14.69
N GLU A 58 -3.32 5.26 -14.82
CA GLU A 58 -3.12 5.91 -16.13
C GLU A 58 -1.82 5.48 -16.83
N GLN A 59 -0.85 4.93 -16.10
CA GLN A 59 0.39 4.39 -16.68
C GLN A 59 0.27 2.90 -17.06
N VAL A 60 -0.80 2.22 -16.66
CA VAL A 60 -1.02 0.82 -17.04
C VAL A 60 -1.26 0.72 -18.54
N PRO A 61 -0.51 -0.16 -19.26
CA PRO A 61 -0.69 -0.32 -20.69
C PRO A 61 -2.15 -0.57 -21.07
N SER A 62 -2.61 0.10 -22.12
CA SER A 62 -3.98 0.01 -22.65
C SER A 62 -5.09 0.54 -21.72
N PHE A 63 -4.79 1.00 -20.49
CA PHE A 63 -5.82 1.57 -19.60
C PHE A 63 -6.47 2.82 -20.21
N HIS A 64 -5.67 3.68 -20.84
CA HIS A 64 -6.11 4.88 -21.55
C HIS A 64 -7.04 4.59 -22.74
N LEU A 65 -7.03 3.36 -23.29
CA LEU A 65 -7.91 2.96 -24.39
C LEU A 65 -9.34 2.66 -23.92
N LEU A 66 -9.54 2.49 -22.61
CA LEU A 66 -10.86 2.24 -22.03
C LEU A 66 -11.70 3.52 -22.04
N SER A 67 -13.02 3.36 -22.19
CA SER A 67 -13.95 4.49 -22.12
C SER A 67 -13.83 5.21 -20.76
N PRO A 68 -14.05 6.54 -20.70
CA PRO A 68 -13.98 7.28 -19.43
C PRO A 68 -14.89 6.71 -18.33
N THR A 69 -16.08 6.22 -18.71
CA THR A 69 -17.02 5.56 -17.79
C THR A 69 -16.43 4.28 -17.20
N LEU A 70 -15.81 3.45 -18.04
CA LEU A 70 -15.21 2.20 -17.59
C LEU A 70 -13.97 2.45 -16.72
N ARG A 71 -13.10 3.39 -17.10
CA ARG A 71 -11.96 3.80 -16.28
C ARG A 71 -12.38 4.25 -14.89
N ARG A 72 -13.38 5.13 -14.80
CA ARG A 72 -13.91 5.62 -13.52
C ARG A 72 -14.44 4.48 -12.65
N HIS A 73 -15.16 3.53 -13.27
CA HIS A 73 -15.71 2.37 -12.57
C HIS A 73 -14.62 1.44 -12.01
N LEU A 74 -13.56 1.20 -12.80
CA LEU A 74 -12.41 0.41 -12.35
C LEU A 74 -11.66 1.13 -11.22
N LEU A 75 -11.37 2.42 -11.38
CA LEU A 75 -10.70 3.24 -10.37
C LEU A 75 -11.45 3.25 -9.03
N HIS A 76 -12.77 3.44 -9.05
CA HIS A 76 -13.58 3.49 -7.83
C HIS A 76 -13.44 2.25 -6.95
N ARG A 77 -13.19 1.09 -7.57
CA ARG A 77 -12.99 -0.19 -6.89
C ARG A 77 -11.53 -0.44 -6.55
N PHE A 78 -10.63 -0.02 -7.45
CA PHE A 78 -9.21 -0.20 -7.33
C PHE A 78 -8.59 0.65 -6.21
N CYS A 79 -9.05 1.89 -6.00
CA CYS A 79 -8.39 2.80 -5.07
C CYS A 79 -8.26 2.25 -3.65
N LEU A 80 -9.31 1.65 -3.07
CA LEU A 80 -9.21 1.05 -1.73
C LEU A 80 -8.23 -0.13 -1.73
N MET A 81 -8.34 -0.98 -2.74
CA MET A 81 -7.47 -2.15 -2.93
C MET A 81 -5.99 -1.76 -3.08
N PHE A 82 -5.72 -0.67 -3.79
CA PHE A 82 -4.38 -0.09 -3.93
C PHE A 82 -3.86 0.42 -2.59
N VAL A 83 -4.62 1.28 -1.90
CA VAL A 83 -4.26 1.84 -0.59
C VAL A 83 -3.91 0.72 0.40
N THR A 84 -4.76 -0.30 0.48
CA THR A 84 -4.55 -1.44 1.39
C THR A 84 -3.28 -2.23 1.06
N ILE A 85 -3.00 -2.48 -0.23
CA ILE A 85 -1.74 -3.13 -0.62
C ILE A 85 -0.53 -2.27 -0.29
N GLU A 86 -0.59 -0.96 -0.53
CA GLU A 86 0.57 -0.10 -0.30
C GLU A 86 0.92 -0.01 1.19
N HIS A 87 -0.08 0.12 2.05
CA HIS A 87 0.13 0.09 3.50
C HIS A 87 0.57 -1.30 4.00
N GLY A 88 -0.04 -2.37 3.47
CA GLY A 88 0.33 -3.74 3.81
C GLY A 88 1.76 -4.08 3.40
N LEU A 89 2.18 -3.69 2.19
CA LEU A 89 3.53 -3.86 1.69
C LEU A 89 4.53 -3.08 2.53
N PHE A 90 4.25 -1.81 2.80
CA PHE A 90 5.15 -0.98 3.59
C PHE A 90 5.29 -1.53 5.02
N THR A 91 4.18 -1.93 5.66
CA THR A 91 4.20 -2.61 6.96
C THR A 91 5.00 -3.91 6.92
N ALA A 92 4.87 -4.72 5.86
CA ALA A 92 5.59 -5.98 5.73
C ALA A 92 7.11 -5.81 5.64
N GLN A 93 7.57 -4.70 5.05
CA GLN A 93 8.98 -4.36 4.85
C GLN A 93 9.65 -3.75 6.08
N MET A 94 8.88 -3.08 6.93
CA MET A 94 9.37 -2.50 8.19
C MET A 94 9.61 -3.57 9.27
N PRO A 95 10.39 -3.27 10.33
CA PRO A 95 10.59 -4.18 11.45
C PRO A 95 9.27 -4.70 12.00
N ALA A 96 9.17 -6.02 12.16
CA ALA A 96 7.97 -6.66 12.67
C ALA A 96 7.68 -6.18 14.09
N HIS A 97 6.49 -5.62 14.30
CA HIS A 97 6.06 -5.11 15.59
C HIS A 97 4.53 -5.22 15.72
N ASP A 98 4.05 -5.86 16.79
CA ASP A 98 2.63 -6.24 16.92
C ASP A 98 1.69 -5.04 17.07
N ASN A 99 2.23 -3.92 17.57
CA ASN A 99 1.45 -2.72 17.89
C ASN A 99 1.68 -1.54 16.94
N VAL A 100 2.39 -1.74 15.81
CA VAL A 100 2.68 -0.65 14.87
C VAL A 100 2.42 -1.13 13.45
N TRP A 101 1.57 -0.40 12.73
CA TRP A 101 1.42 -0.52 11.28
C TRP A 101 2.04 0.69 10.62
N PHE A 102 2.72 0.47 9.50
CA PHE A 102 3.39 1.52 8.77
C PHE A 102 2.63 1.85 7.49
N LEU A 103 2.45 3.14 7.24
CA LEU A 103 1.76 3.66 6.08
C LEU A 103 2.75 4.01 4.98
N SER A 104 2.28 4.03 3.74
CA SER A 104 3.07 4.28 2.53
C SER A 104 3.68 5.68 2.45
N ASP A 105 3.25 6.59 3.32
CA ASP A 105 3.78 7.95 3.49
C ASP A 105 4.80 8.07 4.63
N ARG A 106 5.28 6.93 5.18
CA ARG A 106 6.26 6.82 6.28
C ARG A 106 5.73 7.25 7.65
N THR A 107 4.43 7.45 7.78
CA THR A 107 3.81 7.57 9.10
C THR A 107 3.40 6.19 9.62
N CYS A 108 2.97 6.11 10.87
CA CYS A 108 2.47 4.88 11.46
C CYS A 108 1.14 5.02 12.19
N LEU A 109 0.44 3.91 12.32
CA LEU A 109 -0.71 3.74 13.19
C LEU A 109 -0.31 2.82 14.34
N VAL A 110 -0.70 3.18 15.55
CA VAL A 110 -0.39 2.41 16.76
C VAL A 110 -1.63 1.69 17.29
N ARG A 111 -1.43 0.46 17.76
CA ARG A 111 -2.45 -0.37 18.41
C ARG A 111 -2.54 -0.08 19.90
N HIS A 112 -1.41 -0.22 20.60
CA HIS A 112 -1.31 -0.13 22.05
C HIS A 112 -0.10 0.73 22.44
N VAL A 113 -0.35 1.95 22.93
CA VAL A 113 0.68 2.98 23.21
C VAL A 113 1.71 2.54 24.25
N GLU A 114 1.35 1.64 25.15
CA GLU A 114 2.25 1.19 26.22
C GLU A 114 3.37 0.27 25.73
N ALA A 115 3.18 -0.36 24.56
CA ALA A 115 4.07 -1.37 24.02
C ALA A 115 4.45 -1.06 22.56
N ILE A 116 4.93 0.17 22.31
CA ILE A 116 5.52 0.62 21.03
C ILE A 116 6.96 1.11 21.23
N PRO A 117 7.76 1.22 20.14
CA PRO A 117 9.11 1.79 20.21
C PRO A 117 9.11 3.22 20.77
N GLU A 118 10.11 3.55 21.58
CA GLU A 118 10.22 4.85 22.24
C GLU A 118 10.34 6.01 21.23
N GLU A 119 11.00 5.77 20.09
CA GLU A 119 11.13 6.72 18.99
C GLU A 119 9.77 7.20 18.49
N ILE A 120 8.80 6.29 18.37
CA ILE A 120 7.44 6.59 17.91
C ILE A 120 6.63 7.24 19.04
N LYS A 121 6.83 6.76 20.27
CA LYS A 121 6.11 7.21 21.46
C LYS A 121 6.35 8.70 21.77
N LEU A 122 7.56 9.21 21.51
CA LEU A 122 7.93 10.62 21.69
C LEU A 122 7.05 11.59 20.88
N HIS A 123 6.50 11.14 19.76
CA HIS A 123 5.70 11.96 18.85
C HIS A 123 4.19 11.76 19.06
N LEU A 124 3.80 10.92 20.02
CA LEU A 124 2.42 10.51 20.22
C LEU A 124 1.68 11.47 21.14
N THR A 125 0.54 11.99 20.67
CA THR A 125 -0.32 12.89 21.44
C THR A 125 -1.59 12.18 21.89
N PRO A 126 -2.25 12.62 22.99
CA PRO A 126 -3.54 12.05 23.40
C PRO A 126 -4.62 12.13 22.31
N LYS A 127 -4.59 13.20 21.49
CA LYS A 127 -5.50 13.39 20.36
C LYS A 127 -5.26 12.33 19.28
N THR A 128 -4.01 12.09 18.90
CA THR A 128 -3.65 11.07 17.91
C THR A 128 -3.96 9.67 18.42
N THR A 129 -3.68 9.36 19.70
CA THR A 129 -4.02 8.06 20.32
C THR A 129 -5.51 7.75 20.14
N LYS A 130 -6.37 8.66 20.61
CA LYS A 130 -7.82 8.46 20.59
C LYS A 130 -8.36 8.32 19.17
N ALA A 131 -7.81 9.07 18.22
CA ALA A 131 -8.19 8.95 16.82
C ALA A 131 -7.83 7.57 16.23
N GLN A 132 -6.66 7.03 16.58
CA GLN A 132 -6.18 5.74 16.08
C GLN A 132 -6.90 4.56 16.74
N GLU A 133 -7.25 4.64 18.04
CA GLU A 133 -8.07 3.63 18.74
C GLU A 133 -9.42 3.39 18.04
N LEU A 134 -10.05 4.45 17.52
CA LEU A 134 -11.32 4.33 16.79
C LEU A 134 -11.17 3.62 15.44
N LEU A 135 -9.98 3.65 14.84
CA LEU A 135 -9.70 3.07 13.52
C LEU A 135 -9.18 1.64 13.63
N TYR A 136 -8.72 1.24 14.82
CA TYR A 136 -8.08 -0.04 15.10
C TYR A 136 -8.74 -1.27 14.44
N PRO A 137 -10.06 -1.52 14.59
CA PRO A 137 -10.67 -2.74 14.04
C PRO A 137 -10.56 -2.80 12.51
N LEU A 138 -10.71 -1.65 11.84
CA LEU A 138 -10.61 -1.54 10.41
C LEU A 138 -9.16 -1.66 9.93
N THR A 139 -8.22 -1.04 10.64
CA THR A 139 -6.79 -1.10 10.33
C THR A 139 -6.27 -2.53 10.45
N SER A 140 -6.61 -3.25 11.51
CA SER A 140 -6.18 -4.65 11.69
C SER A 140 -6.75 -5.54 10.58
N LEU A 141 -8.04 -5.39 10.25
CA LEU A 141 -8.66 -6.14 9.15
C LEU A 141 -7.99 -5.87 7.81
N LEU A 142 -7.72 -4.60 7.47
CA LEU A 142 -7.21 -4.25 6.14
C LEU A 142 -5.70 -4.48 6.00
N ILE A 143 -4.90 -4.13 7.02
CA ILE A 143 -3.44 -4.15 6.92
C ILE A 143 -2.88 -5.52 7.30
N ASP A 144 -3.35 -6.16 8.38
CA ASP A 144 -2.76 -7.45 8.82
C ASP A 144 -3.01 -8.57 7.79
N GLU A 145 -4.19 -8.60 7.18
CA GLU A 145 -4.55 -9.57 6.15
C GLU A 145 -3.63 -9.52 4.92
N ILE A 146 -2.98 -8.38 4.67
CA ILE A 146 -2.05 -8.20 3.56
C ILE A 146 -0.60 -8.28 4.04
N ALA A 147 -0.24 -7.60 5.13
CA ALA A 147 1.13 -7.48 5.59
C ALA A 147 1.73 -8.83 5.99
N GLN A 148 0.97 -9.71 6.64
CA GLN A 148 1.49 -11.01 7.10
C GLN A 148 1.84 -11.94 5.91
N PRO A 149 0.96 -12.13 4.91
CA PRO A 149 1.34 -12.86 3.69
C PRO A 149 2.52 -12.25 2.96
N LEU A 150 2.54 -10.92 2.78
CA LEU A 150 3.64 -10.25 2.07
C LEU A 150 4.98 -10.40 2.78
N ARG A 151 4.99 -10.37 4.12
CA ARG A 151 6.21 -10.59 4.92
C ARG A 151 6.76 -12.01 4.78
N LYS A 152 5.87 -13.01 4.73
CA LYS A 152 6.24 -14.43 4.51
C LYS A 152 6.74 -14.66 3.09
N LEU A 153 6.02 -14.13 2.09
CA LEU A 153 6.28 -14.39 0.67
C LEU A 153 7.45 -13.56 0.11
N ARG A 154 7.67 -12.36 0.65
CA ARG A 154 8.68 -11.39 0.18
C ARG A 154 8.64 -11.20 -1.34
N PRO A 155 7.49 -10.79 -1.91
CA PRO A 155 7.36 -10.68 -3.35
C PRO A 155 8.27 -9.60 -3.91
N THR A 156 8.69 -9.78 -5.17
CA THR A 156 9.47 -8.77 -5.89
C THR A 156 8.59 -7.57 -6.26
N PRO A 157 9.18 -6.41 -6.57
CA PRO A 157 8.43 -5.26 -7.07
C PRO A 157 7.60 -5.57 -8.32
N GLU A 158 8.11 -6.44 -9.20
CA GLU A 158 7.40 -6.88 -10.41
C GLU A 158 6.16 -7.71 -10.06
N GLU A 159 6.25 -8.62 -9.09
CA GLU A 159 5.11 -9.41 -8.61
C GLU A 159 4.03 -8.51 -7.97
N ILE A 160 4.43 -7.50 -7.20
CA ILE A 160 3.51 -6.50 -6.64
C ILE A 160 2.84 -5.67 -7.75
N ALA A 161 3.61 -5.22 -8.75
CA ALA A 161 3.05 -4.47 -9.87
C ALA A 161 2.04 -5.31 -10.66
N ALA A 162 2.37 -6.58 -10.93
CA ALA A 162 1.46 -7.52 -11.59
C ALA A 162 0.18 -7.74 -10.77
N LEU A 163 0.29 -7.92 -9.46
CA LEU A 163 -0.87 -8.03 -8.56
C LEU A 163 -1.76 -6.79 -8.64
N LYS A 164 -1.20 -5.58 -8.61
CA LYS A 164 -1.96 -4.32 -8.77
C LYS A 164 -2.66 -4.24 -10.12
N VAL A 165 -2.01 -4.66 -11.22
CA VAL A 165 -2.62 -4.70 -12.56
C VAL A 165 -3.79 -5.68 -12.57
N LEU A 166 -3.61 -6.88 -12.01
CA LEU A 166 -4.67 -7.86 -11.88
C LEU A 166 -5.81 -7.29 -11.04
N MET A 167 -5.55 -6.59 -9.95
CA MET A 167 -6.59 -5.98 -9.12
C MET A 167 -7.36 -4.88 -9.84
N LEU A 168 -6.68 -4.06 -10.65
CA LEU A 168 -7.31 -3.05 -11.49
C LEU A 168 -8.19 -3.69 -12.59
N MET A 169 -7.73 -4.78 -13.20
CA MET A 169 -8.32 -5.34 -14.42
C MET A 169 -9.26 -6.54 -14.18
N SER A 170 -9.09 -7.29 -13.08
CA SER A 170 -9.75 -8.59 -12.77
C SER A 170 -11.28 -8.57 -12.74
N ARG A 171 -11.91 -7.41 -12.84
CA ARG A 171 -13.38 -7.28 -12.88
C ARG A 171 -13.94 -6.80 -14.22
N LEU A 172 -13.14 -6.80 -15.28
CA LEU A 172 -13.67 -6.78 -16.64
C LEU A 172 -14.38 -8.11 -16.95
N PRO A 173 -15.57 -8.12 -17.59
CA PRO A 173 -16.32 -9.34 -17.89
C PRO A 173 -15.48 -10.41 -18.62
N PHE A 174 -14.51 -9.96 -19.42
CA PHE A 174 -13.61 -10.81 -20.21
C PHE A 174 -12.60 -11.61 -19.36
N LEU A 175 -12.19 -11.11 -18.18
CA LEU A 175 -11.27 -11.81 -17.28
C LEU A 175 -12.01 -12.70 -16.26
N ARG A 176 -13.31 -12.47 -16.07
CA ARG A 176 -14.16 -13.21 -15.11
C ARG A 176 -14.37 -14.67 -15.51
N THR A 177 -14.21 -15.01 -16.79
CA THR A 177 -14.26 -16.39 -17.29
C THR A 177 -12.98 -17.17 -17.02
N ARG A 178 -11.85 -16.52 -16.70
CA ARG A 178 -10.56 -17.20 -16.44
C ARG A 178 -10.08 -17.14 -14.98
N VAL A 179 -10.46 -16.12 -14.21
CA VAL A 179 -9.92 -15.93 -12.85
C VAL A 179 -11.04 -15.98 -11.82
N LYS A 180 -11.31 -17.17 -11.28
CA LYS A 180 -12.17 -17.36 -10.11
C LYS A 180 -11.30 -17.19 -8.85
N SER A 181 -11.41 -16.03 -8.21
CA SER A 181 -10.75 -15.62 -6.96
C SER A 181 -9.21 -15.75 -6.92
N ILE A 182 -8.51 -14.64 -7.13
CA ILE A 182 -7.16 -14.49 -6.57
C ILE A 182 -7.35 -14.14 -5.10
N THR A 183 -7.48 -15.16 -4.27
CA THR A 183 -7.23 -15.04 -2.84
C THR A 183 -5.72 -15.20 -2.67
N ILE A 184 -5.03 -14.26 -2.02
CA ILE A 184 -3.60 -14.38 -1.71
C ILE A 184 -3.45 -15.55 -0.72
N THR A 185 -3.36 -16.74 -1.27
CA THR A 185 -3.14 -18.03 -0.60
C THR A 185 -1.96 -18.68 -1.29
N GLU A 186 -1.36 -19.72 -0.69
CA GLU A 186 -0.18 -20.41 -1.22
C GLU A 186 -0.35 -20.88 -2.69
N ASN A 187 -1.59 -20.99 -3.19
CA ASN A 187 -1.96 -21.30 -4.58
C ASN A 187 -1.85 -20.14 -5.59
N ALA A 188 -1.55 -18.90 -5.16
CA ALA A 188 -1.39 -17.77 -6.07
C ALA A 188 -0.14 -17.90 -6.97
N ARG A 189 0.89 -18.60 -6.47
CA ARG A 189 2.16 -18.83 -7.19
C ARG A 189 2.00 -19.79 -8.36
N GLU A 190 1.27 -20.89 -8.15
CA GLU A 190 0.96 -21.87 -9.22
C GLU A 190 0.10 -21.25 -10.33
N HIS A 191 -0.85 -20.37 -9.98
CA HIS A 191 -1.65 -19.65 -10.97
C HIS A 191 -0.84 -18.63 -11.77
N PHE A 192 0.18 -18.01 -11.16
CA PHE A 192 1.07 -17.09 -11.86
C PHE A 192 1.96 -17.81 -12.86
N ASP A 193 2.51 -18.99 -12.51
CA ASP A 193 3.35 -19.79 -13.40
C ASP A 193 2.57 -20.30 -14.63
N GLN A 194 1.29 -20.64 -14.46
CA GLN A 194 0.40 -21.07 -15.56
C GLN A 194 -0.03 -19.95 -16.50
N LEU A 195 0.03 -18.68 -16.06
CA LEU A 195 -0.32 -17.52 -16.88
C LEU A 195 0.88 -17.00 -17.71
N MET A 196 2.10 -17.44 -17.37
CA MET A 196 3.35 -17.00 -17.99
C MET A 196 3.96 -18.06 -18.93
N THR A 197 3.26 -19.17 -19.17
CA THR A 197 3.55 -20.19 -20.20
C THR A 197 2.60 -20.06 -21.38
#